data_AF-A0A9W8AS33-F1
#
_entry.id   AF-A0A9W8AS33-F1
#
_cell.length_a   1.000
_cell.length_b   1.000
_cell.length_c   1.000
_cell.angle_alpha   90.00
_cell.angle_beta   90.00
_cell.angle_gamma   90.00
#
_symmetry.space_group_name_H-M   'P 1'
#
loop_
_entity.id
_entity.type
_entity.pdbx_description
1 polymer ?
#
loop_
_entity_poly.entity_id
_entity_poly.type
_entity_poly.pdbx_seq_one_letter_code
_entity_poly.pdbx_strand_id
1 'polypeptide(L)'
;LKKDADRFSSAEIKLSVVNPNKVTPEGVSPNNYVTYAPYFHPKCDLPLAEAVTKCEWTRKDGDRNGELKKLSSDSSVLNKVCDQVRILSVANFWFDDTKYADRATALLKEFFLDNATAMAPNFDYSQIAPGPKASKGRSYGLIQSRCMAYMLTAATLLKQNGTNQEVYDGMKNWVKEFVQWMTTSEIGKGAISADNNHGTSATIQLASYYLFLEQPDQAKKAIESFMSGAFQKQIAKDGSQPKEINRADGIHYSLMNLSLLATLGYLGDLVGFDVWNQKTSAGATIADAVKYLSKYATGAESWPKSTDQPKGFTHMLQIAAEKYGDPDGTYLEAIQKIGQLPWADDNVANLYADFSYGFNGTKKC
;
A
#
# COMPACT_ATOMS: atom_id res chain seq x y z
N LEU A 1 -1.18 19.93 4.34
CA LEU A 1 -2.55 19.58 4.81
C LEU A 1 -3.60 20.63 4.41
N LYS A 2 -3.78 21.77 5.12
CA LYS A 2 -4.89 22.71 4.83
C LYS A 2 -4.92 23.20 3.38
N LYS A 3 -3.76 23.61 2.85
CA LYS A 3 -3.59 24.01 1.44
C LYS A 3 -4.06 22.93 0.45
N ASP A 4 -3.73 21.66 0.71
CA ASP A 4 -4.15 20.55 -0.16
C ASP A 4 -5.64 20.27 -0.04
N ALA A 5 -6.18 20.32 1.18
CA ALA A 5 -7.61 20.14 1.44
C ALA A 5 -8.46 21.23 0.78
N ASP A 6 -8.05 22.51 0.88
CA ASP A 6 -8.72 23.62 0.20
C ASP A 6 -8.71 23.44 -1.33
N ARG A 7 -7.56 23.04 -1.89
CA ARG A 7 -7.45 22.71 -3.33
C ARG A 7 -8.38 21.57 -3.72
N PHE A 8 -8.45 20.49 -2.95
CA PHE A 8 -9.28 19.33 -3.30
C PHE A 8 -10.77 19.57 -3.08
N SER A 9 -11.13 20.39 -2.08
CA SER A 9 -12.53 20.77 -1.79
C SER A 9 -13.20 21.54 -2.94
N SER A 10 -12.41 22.26 -3.75
CA SER A 10 -12.88 23.11 -4.83
C SER A 10 -12.67 22.52 -6.24
N ALA A 11 -11.97 21.39 -6.36
CA ALA A 11 -11.71 20.76 -7.65
C ALA A 11 -13.00 20.16 -8.25
N GLU A 12 -13.05 19.98 -9.57
CA GLU A 12 -14.10 19.16 -10.19
C GLU A 12 -13.87 17.67 -9.87
N ILE A 13 -14.92 16.87 -9.69
CA ILE A 13 -14.76 15.41 -9.62
C ILE A 13 -14.79 14.87 -11.04
N LYS A 14 -13.66 14.29 -11.47
CA LYS A 14 -13.50 13.61 -12.76
C LYS A 14 -12.71 12.31 -12.57
N LEU A 15 -12.93 11.64 -11.45
CA LEU A 15 -12.19 10.45 -11.05
C LEU A 15 -13.14 9.26 -11.09
N SER A 16 -13.01 8.42 -12.11
CA SER A 16 -13.73 7.15 -12.23
C SER A 16 -12.85 6.13 -12.95
N VAL A 17 -13.12 4.85 -12.70
CA VAL A 17 -12.59 3.76 -13.54
C VAL A 17 -13.29 3.71 -14.89
N VAL A 18 -14.50 4.23 -15.03
CA VAL A 18 -15.22 4.24 -16.32
C VAL A 18 -14.59 5.30 -17.22
N ASN A 19 -13.72 4.87 -18.14
CA ASN A 19 -12.98 5.74 -19.05
C ASN A 19 -12.99 5.15 -20.47
N PRO A 20 -13.55 5.85 -21.48
CA PRO A 20 -13.64 5.34 -22.86
C PRO A 20 -12.28 5.16 -23.54
N ASN A 21 -11.22 5.82 -23.04
CA ASN A 21 -9.86 5.71 -23.57
C ASN A 21 -9.04 4.60 -22.89
N LYS A 22 -9.66 3.83 -21.98
CA LYS A 22 -9.00 2.71 -21.29
C LYS A 22 -8.85 1.53 -22.24
N VAL A 23 -7.63 1.03 -22.37
CA VAL A 23 -7.36 -0.20 -23.11
C VAL A 23 -7.59 -1.39 -22.19
N THR A 24 -8.47 -2.31 -22.57
CA THR A 24 -8.82 -3.51 -21.80
C THR A 24 -8.81 -4.75 -22.70
N PRO A 25 -8.65 -5.96 -22.13
CA PRO A 25 -9.05 -7.18 -22.82
C PRO A 25 -10.51 -7.13 -23.28
N GLU A 26 -10.85 -7.93 -24.29
CA GLU A 26 -12.21 -8.04 -24.81
C GLU A 26 -13.19 -8.57 -23.74
N GLY A 27 -14.40 -8.03 -23.69
CA GLY A 27 -15.46 -8.45 -22.76
C GLY A 27 -15.31 -7.95 -21.32
N VAL A 28 -14.28 -7.15 -21.01
CA VAL A 28 -14.13 -6.55 -19.68
C VAL A 28 -15.08 -5.38 -19.48
N SER A 29 -15.93 -5.46 -18.46
CA SER A 29 -16.84 -4.35 -18.10
C SER A 29 -16.07 -3.07 -17.75
N PRO A 30 -16.54 -1.87 -18.17
CA PRO A 30 -15.88 -0.58 -17.88
C PRO A 30 -15.66 -0.30 -16.39
N ASN A 31 -16.55 -0.81 -15.52
CA ASN A 31 -16.50 -0.64 -14.07
C ASN A 31 -15.41 -1.47 -13.39
N ASN A 32 -14.77 -2.42 -14.10
CA ASN A 32 -13.66 -3.17 -13.53
C ASN A 32 -12.37 -2.33 -13.49
N TYR A 33 -11.62 -2.50 -12.40
CA TYR A 33 -10.31 -1.92 -12.25
C TYR A 33 -9.26 -2.69 -13.08
N VAL A 34 -8.63 -2.00 -14.02
CA VAL A 34 -7.71 -2.57 -15.01
C VAL A 34 -6.38 -1.86 -14.94
N THR A 35 -5.32 -2.66 -14.78
CA THR A 35 -3.95 -2.19 -14.91
C THR A 35 -3.08 -3.28 -15.54
N TYR A 36 -1.96 -2.88 -16.11
CA TYR A 36 -0.98 -3.81 -16.68
C TYR A 36 0.27 -3.90 -15.79
N ALA A 37 0.86 -5.09 -15.77
CA ALA A 37 2.04 -5.37 -14.96
C ALA A 37 3.22 -4.46 -15.32
N PRO A 38 3.80 -3.71 -14.35
CA PRO A 38 4.68 -2.58 -14.63
C PRO A 38 6.04 -2.96 -15.24
N TYR A 39 6.45 -4.23 -15.16
CA TYR A 39 7.79 -4.70 -15.54
C TYR A 39 7.83 -5.44 -16.88
N PHE A 40 6.75 -5.38 -17.66
CA PHE A 40 6.68 -6.06 -18.94
C PHE A 40 7.01 -5.09 -20.08
N HIS A 41 7.85 -5.56 -21.01
CA HIS A 41 8.24 -4.83 -22.23
C HIS A 41 7.87 -5.64 -23.48
N PRO A 42 7.31 -5.00 -24.53
CA PRO A 42 6.90 -5.72 -25.74
C PRO A 42 8.12 -6.18 -26.53
N LYS A 43 7.98 -7.29 -27.26
CA LYS A 43 8.99 -7.81 -28.21
C LYS A 43 8.66 -7.45 -29.67
N CYS A 44 7.87 -6.41 -29.88
CA CYS A 44 7.38 -5.97 -31.18
C CYS A 44 7.26 -4.44 -31.20
N ASP A 45 7.07 -3.89 -32.40
CA ASP A 45 6.91 -2.44 -32.62
C ASP A 45 5.46 -2.03 -32.96
N LEU A 46 4.47 -2.84 -32.57
CA LEU A 46 3.05 -2.46 -32.73
C LEU A 46 2.70 -1.27 -31.82
N PRO A 47 1.69 -0.46 -32.18
CA PRO A 47 1.12 0.53 -31.27
C PRO A 47 0.76 -0.11 -29.92
N LEU A 48 1.05 0.56 -28.81
CA LEU A 48 0.97 -0.03 -27.47
C LEU A 48 -0.40 -0.65 -27.16
N ALA A 49 -1.48 -0.01 -27.59
CA ALA A 49 -2.85 -0.49 -27.41
C ALA A 49 -3.13 -1.83 -28.13
N GLU A 50 -2.43 -2.11 -29.23
CA GLU A 50 -2.50 -3.40 -29.92
C GLU A 50 -1.47 -4.39 -29.35
N ALA A 51 -0.29 -3.91 -28.97
CA ALA A 51 0.79 -4.74 -28.45
C ALA A 51 0.38 -5.50 -27.19
N VAL A 52 -0.46 -4.91 -26.32
CA VAL A 52 -0.89 -5.53 -25.05
C VAL A 52 -1.63 -6.85 -25.22
N THR A 53 -2.24 -7.10 -26.38
CA THR A 53 -2.97 -8.34 -26.68
C THR A 53 -2.41 -9.10 -27.88
N LYS A 54 -1.56 -8.50 -28.72
CA LYS A 54 -1.05 -9.17 -29.94
C LYS A 54 0.43 -9.55 -29.87
N CYS A 55 1.22 -8.90 -29.01
CA CYS A 55 2.66 -9.12 -28.99
C CYS A 55 3.07 -10.02 -27.84
N GLU A 56 4.17 -10.76 -28.04
CA GLU A 56 4.88 -11.37 -26.92
C GLU A 56 5.56 -10.29 -26.07
N TRP A 57 5.61 -10.51 -24.75
CA TRP A 57 6.22 -9.59 -23.79
C TRP A 57 7.29 -10.29 -22.97
N THR A 58 8.21 -9.54 -22.38
CA THR A 58 9.20 -10.07 -21.44
C THR A 58 9.27 -9.23 -20.20
N ARG A 59 9.28 -9.93 -19.07
CA ARG A 59 9.40 -9.31 -17.75
C ARG A 59 10.86 -8.97 -17.46
N LYS A 60 11.13 -7.72 -17.09
CA LYS A 60 12.44 -7.23 -16.64
C LYS A 60 12.29 -6.65 -15.23
N ASP A 61 12.75 -7.38 -14.22
CA ASP A 61 12.56 -6.97 -12.82
C ASP A 61 13.22 -5.61 -12.55
N GLY A 62 12.53 -4.70 -11.84
CA GLY A 62 13.02 -3.35 -11.55
C GLY A 62 12.94 -2.36 -12.72
N ASP A 63 12.90 -2.83 -13.97
CA ASP A 63 12.78 -1.98 -15.16
C ASP A 63 11.30 -1.69 -15.49
N ARG A 64 10.79 -0.60 -14.89
CA ARG A 64 9.40 -0.18 -15.07
C ARG A 64 9.16 0.38 -16.47
N ASN A 65 8.23 -0.24 -17.19
CA ASN A 65 7.77 0.27 -18.48
C ASN A 65 6.87 1.50 -18.30
N GLY A 66 7.45 2.68 -18.50
CA GLY A 66 6.76 3.96 -18.42
C GLY A 66 5.68 4.17 -19.48
N GLU A 67 5.70 3.41 -20.57
CA GLU A 67 4.72 3.54 -21.67
C GLU A 67 3.35 3.02 -21.27
N LEU A 68 3.26 2.07 -20.34
CA LEU A 68 2.00 1.50 -19.86
C LEU A 68 1.03 2.54 -19.30
N LYS A 69 1.51 3.73 -18.89
CA LYS A 69 0.66 4.86 -18.48
C LYS A 69 -0.23 5.37 -19.63
N LYS A 70 0.16 5.17 -20.89
CA LYS A 70 -0.58 5.56 -22.09
C LYS A 70 -1.83 4.70 -22.33
N LEU A 71 -1.96 3.57 -21.61
CA LEU A 71 -3.14 2.68 -21.68
C LEU A 71 -4.31 3.18 -20.81
N SER A 72 -4.16 4.35 -20.17
CA SER A 72 -5.14 4.93 -19.25
C SER A 72 -5.50 3.99 -18.08
N SER A 73 -4.51 3.29 -17.52
CA SER A 73 -4.70 2.33 -16.43
C SER A 73 -5.21 2.99 -15.14
N ASP A 74 -6.00 2.25 -14.35
CA ASP A 74 -6.75 2.83 -13.24
C ASP A 74 -5.92 3.15 -11.98
N SER A 75 -4.66 2.72 -11.91
CA SER A 75 -3.85 2.92 -10.69
C SER A 75 -3.70 4.39 -10.31
N SER A 76 -3.58 5.30 -11.28
CA SER A 76 -3.47 6.72 -10.97
C SER A 76 -4.78 7.32 -10.47
N VAL A 77 -5.94 6.85 -10.94
CA VAL A 77 -7.23 7.40 -10.51
C VAL A 77 -7.58 6.91 -9.12
N LEU A 78 -7.37 5.62 -8.83
CA LEU A 78 -7.58 5.06 -7.50
C LEU A 78 -6.69 5.74 -6.45
N ASN A 79 -5.39 5.92 -6.74
CA ASN A 79 -4.49 6.62 -5.83
C ASN A 79 -4.95 8.06 -5.55
N LYS A 80 -5.40 8.79 -6.57
CA LYS A 80 -5.92 10.15 -6.40
C LYS A 80 -7.17 10.18 -5.52
N VAL A 81 -8.10 9.23 -5.70
CA VAL A 81 -9.29 9.13 -4.84
C VAL A 81 -8.90 8.83 -3.40
N CYS A 82 -8.06 7.81 -3.19
CA CYS A 82 -7.51 7.45 -1.88
C CYS A 82 -6.88 8.66 -1.17
N ASP A 83 -5.99 9.39 -1.86
CA ASP A 83 -5.29 10.54 -1.29
C ASP A 83 -6.22 11.70 -0.99
N GLN A 84 -7.14 12.04 -1.90
CA GLN A 84 -8.06 13.14 -1.69
C GLN A 84 -9.00 12.85 -0.51
N VAL A 85 -9.64 11.68 -0.48
CA VAL A 85 -10.52 11.28 0.62
C VAL A 85 -9.77 11.27 1.94
N ARG A 86 -8.55 10.71 1.97
CA ARG A 86 -7.71 10.71 3.18
C ARG A 86 -7.40 12.12 3.67
N ILE A 87 -6.89 13.00 2.79
CA ILE A 87 -6.51 14.37 3.14
C ILE A 87 -7.72 15.17 3.60
N LEU A 88 -8.85 15.07 2.91
CA LEU A 88 -10.08 15.76 3.25
C LEU A 88 -10.65 15.28 4.59
N SER A 89 -10.65 13.96 4.85
CA SER A 89 -11.14 13.41 6.11
C SER A 89 -10.31 13.86 7.31
N VAL A 90 -8.98 13.84 7.17
CA VAL A 90 -8.07 14.34 8.20
C VAL A 90 -8.21 15.85 8.37
N ALA A 91 -8.33 16.61 7.29
CA ALA A 91 -8.51 18.07 7.36
C ALA A 91 -9.84 18.44 8.05
N ASN A 92 -10.92 17.72 7.77
CA ASN A 92 -12.20 17.91 8.45
C ASN A 92 -12.06 17.71 9.96
N PHE A 93 -11.41 16.63 10.40
CA PHE A 93 -11.17 16.35 11.81
C PHE A 93 -10.39 17.47 12.53
N TRP A 94 -9.37 18.04 11.88
CA TRP A 94 -8.53 19.07 12.50
C TRP A 94 -9.09 20.49 12.44
N PHE A 95 -9.82 20.82 11.38
CA PHE A 95 -10.27 22.20 11.12
C PHE A 95 -11.76 22.42 11.28
N ASP A 96 -12.54 21.34 11.43
CA ASP A 96 -13.99 21.38 11.64
C ASP A 96 -14.74 22.19 10.57
N ASP A 97 -14.34 22.03 9.30
CA ASP A 97 -14.91 22.73 8.14
C ASP A 97 -15.61 21.70 7.23
N THR A 98 -16.94 21.71 7.26
CA THR A 98 -17.80 20.68 6.64
C THR A 98 -17.57 20.51 5.14
N LYS A 99 -17.06 21.54 4.44
CA LYS A 99 -16.73 21.45 3.01
C LYS A 99 -15.76 20.32 2.71
N TYR A 100 -14.88 19.97 3.66
CA TYR A 100 -13.95 18.86 3.50
C TYR A 100 -14.67 17.51 3.60
N ALA A 101 -15.56 17.33 4.58
CA ALA A 101 -16.37 16.12 4.72
C ALA A 101 -17.34 15.93 3.54
N ASP A 102 -18.00 17.01 3.09
CA ASP A 102 -18.90 16.99 1.93
C ASP A 102 -18.15 16.52 0.68
N ARG A 103 -16.95 17.06 0.45
CA ARG A 103 -16.12 16.67 -0.67
C ARG A 103 -15.66 15.22 -0.59
N ALA A 104 -15.21 14.76 0.57
CA ALA A 104 -14.79 13.37 0.76
C ALA A 104 -15.96 12.40 0.50
N THR A 105 -17.15 12.76 1.00
CA THR A 105 -18.39 11.99 0.79
C THR A 105 -18.77 11.91 -0.68
N ALA A 106 -18.70 13.03 -1.42
CA ALA A 106 -18.98 13.05 -2.85
C ALA A 106 -18.01 12.15 -3.64
N LEU A 107 -16.71 12.18 -3.32
CA LEU A 107 -15.71 11.31 -3.94
C LEU A 107 -15.96 9.82 -3.67
N LEU A 108 -16.31 9.46 -2.42
CA LEU A 108 -16.64 8.09 -2.07
C LEU A 108 -17.87 7.60 -2.83
N LYS A 109 -18.92 8.43 -2.88
CA LYS A 109 -20.15 8.12 -3.62
C LYS A 109 -19.88 7.90 -5.10
N GLU A 110 -19.22 8.84 -5.77
CA GLU A 110 -19.00 8.77 -7.22
C GLU A 110 -18.08 7.60 -7.60
N PHE A 111 -17.00 7.35 -6.85
CA PHE A 111 -16.03 6.33 -7.24
C PHE A 111 -16.44 4.91 -6.86
N PHE A 112 -17.21 4.71 -5.78
CA PHE A 112 -17.51 3.37 -5.26
C PHE A 112 -18.98 2.98 -5.28
N LEU A 113 -19.93 3.93 -5.31
CA LEU A 113 -21.34 3.64 -5.05
C LEU A 113 -22.30 4.02 -6.19
N ASP A 114 -21.95 5.03 -6.99
CA ASP A 114 -22.79 5.45 -8.11
C ASP A 114 -22.73 4.44 -9.26
N ASN A 115 -23.87 3.85 -9.63
CA ASN A 115 -23.96 2.81 -10.66
C ASN A 115 -23.27 3.18 -11.98
N ALA A 116 -23.26 4.45 -12.38
CA ALA A 116 -22.66 4.88 -13.64
C ALA A 116 -21.12 4.88 -13.63
N THR A 117 -20.51 5.03 -12.45
CA THR A 117 -19.07 5.30 -12.29
C THR A 117 -18.36 4.40 -11.29
N ALA A 118 -19.10 3.63 -10.50
CA ALA A 118 -18.61 2.83 -9.40
C ALA A 118 -17.63 1.77 -9.88
N MET A 119 -16.48 1.72 -9.22
CA MET A 119 -15.54 0.63 -9.37
C MET A 119 -16.14 -0.66 -8.78
N ALA A 120 -16.07 -1.75 -9.53
CA ALA A 120 -16.48 -3.06 -9.04
C ALA A 120 -15.59 -3.51 -7.84
N PRO A 121 -16.14 -4.17 -6.81
CA PRO A 121 -15.40 -4.61 -5.61
C PRO A 121 -14.56 -5.86 -5.87
N ASN A 122 -13.68 -5.80 -6.88
CA ASN A 122 -12.74 -6.84 -7.22
C ASN A 122 -11.51 -6.26 -7.93
N PHE A 123 -10.42 -7.02 -7.95
CA PHE A 123 -9.18 -6.67 -8.66
C PHE A 123 -8.84 -7.74 -9.72
N ASP A 124 -9.86 -8.32 -10.36
CA ASP A 124 -9.71 -9.45 -11.31
C ASP A 124 -8.83 -9.11 -12.51
N TYR A 125 -8.69 -7.82 -12.84
CA TYR A 125 -7.94 -7.31 -13.97
C TYR A 125 -6.76 -6.42 -13.54
N SER A 126 -6.31 -6.56 -12.29
CA SER A 126 -5.16 -5.83 -11.76
C SER A 126 -3.83 -6.47 -12.16
N GLN A 127 -2.93 -5.64 -12.68
CA GLN A 127 -1.61 -5.98 -13.20
C GLN A 127 -1.62 -7.17 -14.17
N ILE A 128 -2.54 -7.16 -15.14
CA ILE A 128 -2.56 -8.12 -16.25
C ILE A 128 -1.15 -8.23 -16.85
N ALA A 129 -0.66 -9.46 -16.99
CA ALA A 129 0.53 -9.72 -17.78
C ALA A 129 0.14 -9.54 -19.26
N PRO A 130 0.69 -8.55 -19.97
CA PRO A 130 0.33 -8.33 -21.36
C PRO A 130 0.79 -9.49 -22.25
N GLY A 131 0.07 -9.73 -23.34
CA GLY A 131 0.40 -10.72 -24.37
C GLY A 131 -0.83 -11.39 -24.99
N PRO A 132 -0.64 -12.34 -25.92
CA PRO A 132 -1.73 -12.98 -26.66
C PRO A 132 -2.72 -13.77 -25.82
N LYS A 133 -2.33 -14.09 -24.58
CA LYS A 133 -3.15 -14.82 -23.60
C LYS A 133 -3.64 -13.93 -22.46
N ALA A 134 -3.51 -12.61 -22.58
CA ALA A 134 -3.92 -11.66 -21.55
C ALA A 134 -5.45 -11.66 -21.39
N SER A 135 -5.93 -12.22 -20.29
CA SER A 135 -7.36 -12.31 -20.00
C SER A 135 -7.73 -11.90 -18.56
N LYS A 136 -6.83 -12.12 -17.60
CA LYS A 136 -7.01 -11.74 -16.19
C LYS A 136 -5.73 -11.13 -15.60
N GLY A 137 -5.93 -10.48 -14.47
CA GLY A 137 -4.89 -9.98 -13.58
C GLY A 137 -4.15 -11.09 -12.84
N ARG A 138 -3.36 -10.68 -11.85
CA ARG A 138 -2.52 -11.58 -11.05
C ARG A 138 -2.52 -11.15 -9.59
N SER A 139 -2.20 -12.08 -8.69
CA SER A 139 -2.17 -11.84 -7.24
C SER A 139 -1.36 -10.60 -6.84
N TYR A 140 -0.24 -10.35 -7.53
CA TYR A 140 0.59 -9.16 -7.32
C TYR A 140 -0.14 -7.82 -7.52
N GLY A 141 -1.21 -7.80 -8.31
CA GLY A 141 -2.01 -6.61 -8.57
C GLY A 141 -2.77 -6.07 -7.35
N LEU A 142 -3.08 -6.93 -6.38
CA LEU A 142 -3.77 -6.55 -5.14
C LEU A 142 -3.03 -5.43 -4.37
N ILE A 143 -1.70 -5.37 -4.48
CA ILE A 143 -0.89 -4.32 -3.82
C ILE A 143 -1.31 -2.90 -4.23
N GLN A 144 -1.93 -2.74 -5.39
CA GLN A 144 -2.42 -1.44 -5.85
C GLN A 144 -3.62 -0.93 -5.06
N SER A 145 -4.32 -1.80 -4.31
CA SER A 145 -5.39 -1.40 -3.38
C SER A 145 -4.86 -0.91 -2.03
N ARG A 146 -3.53 -0.90 -1.79
CA ARG A 146 -2.95 -0.53 -0.48
C ARG A 146 -3.40 0.85 0.02
N CYS A 147 -3.59 1.80 -0.91
CA CYS A 147 -4.03 3.15 -0.55
C CYS A 147 -5.41 3.17 0.11
N MET A 148 -6.26 2.17 -0.20
CA MET A 148 -7.60 2.06 0.34
C MET A 148 -7.60 1.77 1.84
N ALA A 149 -6.61 1.03 2.35
CA ALA A 149 -6.46 0.80 3.79
C ALA A 149 -6.33 2.12 4.56
N TYR A 150 -5.48 3.03 4.07
CA TYR A 150 -5.31 4.37 4.66
C TYR A 150 -6.53 5.27 4.43
N MET A 151 -7.10 5.22 3.23
CA MET A 151 -8.31 5.99 2.89
C MET A 151 -9.46 5.63 3.83
N LEU A 152 -9.76 4.34 3.99
CA LEU A 152 -10.86 3.85 4.82
C LEU A 152 -10.60 4.11 6.30
N THR A 153 -9.35 3.98 6.77
CA THR A 153 -8.96 4.37 8.13
C THR A 153 -9.28 5.85 8.38
N ALA A 154 -8.89 6.75 7.47
CA ALA A 154 -9.20 8.17 7.59
C ALA A 154 -10.70 8.47 7.45
N ALA A 155 -11.42 7.72 6.61
CA ALA A 155 -12.86 7.88 6.42
C ALA A 155 -13.66 7.59 7.71
N THR A 156 -13.12 6.82 8.66
CA THR A 156 -13.74 6.65 9.99
C THR A 156 -13.86 7.97 10.76
N LEU A 157 -12.97 8.93 10.52
CA LEU A 157 -13.01 10.26 11.15
C LEU A 157 -14.20 11.09 10.68
N LEU A 158 -14.69 10.85 9.46
CA LEU A 158 -15.84 11.56 8.93
C LEU A 158 -17.09 11.32 9.80
N LYS A 159 -17.24 10.10 10.37
CA LYS A 159 -18.39 9.68 11.20
C LYS A 159 -18.68 10.65 12.36
N GLN A 160 -17.67 11.36 12.86
CA GLN A 160 -17.79 12.23 14.04
C GLN A 160 -18.46 13.58 13.72
N ASN A 161 -18.40 14.06 12.47
CA ASN A 161 -18.76 15.44 12.11
C ASN A 161 -19.81 15.52 10.97
N GLY A 162 -20.70 14.53 10.85
CA GLY A 162 -21.87 14.63 9.97
C GLY A 162 -21.73 14.05 8.56
N THR A 163 -20.93 12.99 8.35
CA THR A 163 -20.99 12.22 7.09
C THR A 163 -22.42 11.84 6.75
N ASN A 164 -22.72 11.83 5.45
CA ASN A 164 -23.92 11.15 4.97
C ASN A 164 -23.84 9.65 5.31
N GLN A 165 -24.67 9.22 6.28
CA GLN A 165 -24.74 7.84 6.77
C GLN A 165 -24.98 6.83 5.65
N GLU A 166 -25.75 7.19 4.62
CA GLU A 166 -26.03 6.35 3.45
C GLU A 166 -24.74 6.01 2.68
N VAL A 167 -23.86 7.00 2.48
CA VAL A 167 -22.57 6.79 1.79
C VAL A 167 -21.65 5.92 2.65
N TYR A 168 -21.63 6.14 3.96
CA TYR A 168 -20.81 5.32 4.86
C TYR A 168 -21.26 3.84 4.86
N ASP A 169 -22.56 3.59 4.94
CA ASP A 169 -23.12 2.23 4.89
C ASP A 169 -22.92 1.58 3.52
N GLY A 170 -23.06 2.36 2.44
CA GLY A 170 -22.68 1.94 1.09
C GLY A 170 -21.22 1.51 1.00
N MET A 171 -20.30 2.28 1.60
CA MET A 171 -18.88 1.91 1.66
C MET A 171 -18.64 0.65 2.48
N LYS A 172 -19.34 0.44 3.60
CA LYS A 172 -19.24 -0.83 4.36
C LYS A 172 -19.69 -2.01 3.49
N ASN A 173 -20.75 -1.86 2.71
CA ASN A 173 -21.20 -2.92 1.79
C ASN A 173 -20.17 -3.20 0.70
N TRP A 174 -19.64 -2.17 0.05
CA TRP A 174 -18.60 -2.31 -0.96
C TRP A 174 -17.35 -3.02 -0.40
N VAL A 175 -16.88 -2.61 0.79
CA VAL A 175 -15.72 -3.22 1.45
C VAL A 175 -16.00 -4.67 1.84
N LYS A 176 -17.21 -4.99 2.27
CA LYS A 176 -17.62 -6.37 2.58
C LYS A 176 -17.55 -7.26 1.34
N GLU A 177 -18.05 -6.79 0.20
CA GLU A 177 -17.95 -7.51 -1.08
C GLU A 177 -16.49 -7.67 -1.51
N PHE A 178 -15.67 -6.63 -1.35
CA PHE A 178 -14.25 -6.70 -1.70
C PHE A 178 -13.48 -7.68 -0.81
N VAL A 179 -13.74 -7.71 0.50
CA VAL A 179 -13.18 -8.70 1.44
C VAL A 179 -13.61 -10.12 1.06
N GLN A 180 -14.88 -10.31 0.67
CA GLN A 180 -15.36 -11.60 0.17
C GLN A 180 -14.59 -12.02 -1.08
N TRP A 181 -14.40 -11.12 -2.05
CA TRP A 181 -13.59 -11.41 -3.24
C TRP A 181 -12.13 -11.73 -2.87
N MET A 182 -11.52 -10.94 -1.98
CA MET A 182 -10.13 -11.16 -1.54
C MET A 182 -9.91 -12.52 -0.90
N THR A 183 -10.87 -13.00 -0.11
CA THR A 183 -10.75 -14.24 0.66
C THR A 183 -11.23 -15.48 -0.09
N THR A 184 -11.98 -15.32 -1.18
CA THR A 184 -12.55 -16.45 -1.94
C THR A 184 -11.94 -16.65 -3.32
N SER A 185 -11.53 -15.57 -4.00
CA SER A 185 -10.94 -15.63 -5.34
C SER A 185 -9.52 -16.22 -5.34
N GLU A 186 -9.12 -16.82 -6.47
CA GLU A 186 -7.75 -17.31 -6.64
C GLU A 186 -6.71 -16.18 -6.58
N ILE A 187 -7.02 -15.01 -7.16
CA ILE A 187 -6.15 -13.84 -7.16
C ILE A 187 -5.93 -13.32 -5.73
N GLY A 188 -7.02 -13.14 -4.98
CA GLY A 188 -6.96 -12.67 -3.59
C GLY A 188 -6.23 -13.64 -2.67
N LYS A 189 -6.59 -14.94 -2.71
CA LYS A 189 -5.89 -15.99 -1.94
C LYS A 189 -4.41 -16.08 -2.28
N GLY A 190 -4.07 -15.96 -3.57
CA GLY A 190 -2.68 -15.97 -4.02
C GLY A 190 -1.87 -14.76 -3.51
N ALA A 191 -2.53 -13.62 -3.27
CA ALA A 191 -1.87 -12.44 -2.72
C ALA A 191 -1.66 -12.56 -1.20
N ILE A 192 -2.68 -13.03 -0.47
CA ILE A 192 -2.64 -13.23 0.98
C ILE A 192 -1.60 -14.30 1.38
N SER A 193 -1.43 -15.33 0.56
CA SER A 193 -0.47 -16.42 0.82
C SER A 193 0.98 -16.13 0.39
N ALA A 194 1.23 -14.98 -0.23
CA ALA A 194 2.59 -14.61 -0.64
C ALA A 194 3.50 -14.42 0.59
N ASP A 195 4.71 -14.92 0.51
CA ASP A 195 5.73 -14.90 1.59
C ASP A 195 6.82 -13.84 1.32
N ASN A 196 6.44 -12.77 0.64
CA ASN A 196 7.23 -11.57 0.40
C ASN A 196 6.37 -10.33 0.74
N ASN A 197 6.85 -9.14 0.39
CA ASN A 197 6.17 -7.87 0.61
C ASN A 197 4.69 -7.82 0.17
N HIS A 198 4.29 -8.60 -0.84
CA HIS A 198 2.89 -8.64 -1.28
C HIS A 198 1.97 -9.27 -0.23
N GLY A 199 2.42 -10.32 0.47
CA GLY A 199 1.62 -10.93 1.53
C GLY A 199 1.49 -10.03 2.73
N THR A 200 2.58 -9.37 3.12
CA THR A 200 2.55 -8.37 4.20
C THR A 200 1.56 -7.26 3.87
N SER A 201 1.60 -6.73 2.64
CA SER A 201 0.65 -5.71 2.18
C SER A 201 -0.79 -6.22 2.12
N ALA A 202 -1.03 -7.45 1.65
CA ALA A 202 -2.36 -8.03 1.57
C ALA A 202 -2.98 -8.23 2.96
N THR A 203 -2.19 -8.65 3.95
CA THR A 203 -2.63 -8.79 5.34
C THR A 203 -2.98 -7.43 5.96
N ILE A 204 -2.19 -6.38 5.73
CA ILE A 204 -2.49 -5.01 6.19
C ILE A 204 -3.82 -4.54 5.60
N GLN A 205 -4.02 -4.72 4.29
CA GLN A 205 -5.28 -4.38 3.62
C GLN A 205 -6.46 -5.12 4.25
N LEU A 206 -6.37 -6.45 4.35
CA LEU A 206 -7.43 -7.29 4.91
C LEU A 206 -7.77 -6.92 6.36
N ALA A 207 -6.77 -6.75 7.21
CA ALA A 207 -6.96 -6.34 8.60
C ALA A 207 -7.58 -4.94 8.71
N SER A 208 -7.11 -3.97 7.90
CA SER A 208 -7.68 -2.61 7.88
C SER A 208 -9.13 -2.60 7.39
N TYR A 209 -9.47 -3.44 6.42
CA TYR A 209 -10.84 -3.58 5.93
C TYR A 209 -11.75 -4.21 6.99
N TYR A 210 -11.28 -5.22 7.71
CA TYR A 210 -12.03 -5.76 8.85
C TYR A 210 -12.23 -4.72 9.97
N LEU A 211 -11.22 -3.90 10.27
CA LEU A 211 -11.37 -2.81 11.24
C LEU A 211 -12.38 -1.76 10.78
N PHE A 212 -12.37 -1.37 9.50
CA PHE A 212 -13.37 -0.48 8.92
C PHE A 212 -14.79 -1.07 9.00
N LEU A 213 -14.91 -2.39 8.84
CA LEU A 213 -16.17 -3.12 9.01
C LEU A 213 -16.57 -3.32 10.49
N GLU A 214 -15.80 -2.78 11.44
CA GLU A 214 -15.99 -2.92 12.88
C GLU A 214 -15.89 -4.40 13.35
N GLN A 215 -14.96 -5.17 12.75
CA GLN A 215 -14.70 -6.59 13.00
C GLN A 215 -13.26 -6.86 13.50
N PRO A 216 -12.87 -6.36 14.70
CA PRO A 216 -11.50 -6.46 15.21
C PRO A 216 -11.03 -7.92 15.38
N ASP A 217 -11.91 -8.85 15.72
CA ASP A 217 -11.55 -10.28 15.85
C ASP A 217 -11.13 -10.90 14.51
N GLN A 218 -11.74 -10.48 13.40
CA GLN A 218 -11.37 -10.95 12.06
C GLN A 218 -10.06 -10.32 11.60
N ALA A 219 -9.84 -9.04 11.94
CA ALA A 219 -8.55 -8.39 11.73
C ALA A 219 -7.43 -9.14 12.48
N LYS A 220 -7.64 -9.45 13.77
CA LYS A 220 -6.70 -10.25 14.56
C LYS A 220 -6.40 -11.61 13.92
N LYS A 221 -7.43 -12.37 13.53
CA LYS A 221 -7.27 -13.67 12.88
C LYS A 221 -6.47 -13.60 11.58
N ALA A 222 -6.67 -12.55 10.78
CA ALA A 222 -5.90 -12.34 9.56
C ALA A 222 -4.40 -12.12 9.87
N ILE A 223 -4.09 -11.30 10.87
CA ILE A 223 -2.71 -11.05 11.32
C ILE A 223 -2.08 -12.34 11.88
N GLU A 224 -2.77 -13.05 12.77
CA GLU A 224 -2.32 -14.32 13.34
C GLU A 224 -2.01 -15.35 12.26
N SER A 225 -2.91 -15.50 11.28
CA SER A 225 -2.74 -16.45 10.16
C SER A 225 -1.51 -16.12 9.31
N PHE A 226 -1.27 -14.83 9.05
CA PHE A 226 -0.06 -14.39 8.35
C PHE A 226 1.20 -14.68 9.16
N MET A 227 1.17 -14.41 10.48
CA MET A 227 2.31 -14.65 11.36
C MET A 227 2.66 -16.13 11.51
N SER A 228 1.67 -17.01 11.60
CA SER A 228 1.90 -18.46 11.64
C SER A 228 2.27 -19.06 10.27
N GLY A 229 2.01 -18.32 9.18
CA GLY A 229 2.18 -18.79 7.81
C GLY A 229 3.29 -18.07 7.06
N ALA A 230 2.92 -17.09 6.23
CA ALA A 230 3.82 -16.41 5.30
C ALA A 230 5.01 -15.72 5.99
N PHE A 231 4.80 -15.10 7.15
CA PHE A 231 5.85 -14.41 7.91
C PHE A 231 7.02 -15.33 8.28
N GLN A 232 6.74 -16.61 8.53
CA GLN A 232 7.72 -17.62 8.95
C GLN A 232 8.92 -17.76 7.98
N LYS A 233 8.78 -17.30 6.74
CA LYS A 233 9.80 -17.37 5.68
C LYS A 233 10.39 -16.00 5.28
N GLN A 234 9.93 -14.90 5.87
CA GLN A 234 10.28 -13.56 5.39
C GLN A 234 11.64 -13.05 5.90
N ILE A 235 12.03 -13.42 7.12
CA ILE A 235 13.27 -12.94 7.77
C ILE A 235 14.15 -14.15 8.12
N ALA A 236 15.36 -14.16 7.58
CA ALA A 236 16.37 -15.17 7.84
C ALA A 236 17.07 -14.92 9.18
N LYS A 237 17.86 -15.90 9.64
CA LYS A 237 18.55 -15.85 10.95
C LYS A 237 19.47 -14.62 11.12
N ASP A 238 20.03 -14.11 10.03
CA ASP A 238 20.91 -12.94 10.02
C ASP A 238 20.14 -11.60 9.95
N GLY A 239 18.81 -11.63 9.91
CA GLY A 239 17.94 -10.48 9.73
C GLY A 239 17.70 -10.09 8.26
N SER A 240 18.35 -10.75 7.31
CA SER A 240 18.09 -10.50 5.89
C SER A 240 16.67 -10.91 5.48
N GLN A 241 16.16 -10.30 4.41
CA GLN A 241 14.84 -10.63 3.83
C GLN A 241 15.02 -11.32 2.47
N PRO A 242 15.10 -12.66 2.41
CA PRO A 242 15.64 -13.37 1.25
C PRO A 242 14.91 -13.10 -0.08
N LYS A 243 13.59 -12.93 -0.05
CA LYS A 243 12.81 -12.65 -1.26
C LYS A 243 12.96 -11.21 -1.75
N GLU A 244 13.29 -10.29 -0.85
CA GLU A 244 13.45 -8.87 -1.17
C GLU A 244 14.87 -8.58 -1.64
N ILE A 245 15.90 -9.09 -0.97
CA ILE A 245 17.31 -8.88 -1.37
C ILE A 245 17.62 -9.47 -2.77
N ASN A 246 16.81 -10.41 -3.23
CA ASN A 246 16.95 -11.05 -4.54
C ASN A 246 16.30 -10.28 -5.68
N ARG A 247 15.61 -9.17 -5.39
CA ARG A 247 15.05 -8.26 -6.40
C ARG A 247 16.14 -7.41 -7.03
N ALA A 248 15.84 -6.86 -8.21
CA ALA A 248 16.74 -5.93 -8.90
C ALA A 248 17.11 -4.72 -8.00
N ASP A 249 16.11 -4.15 -7.32
CA ASP A 249 16.30 -3.12 -6.29
C ASP A 249 16.06 -3.71 -4.89
N GLY A 250 16.95 -4.62 -4.48
CA GLY A 250 16.75 -5.37 -3.24
C GLY A 250 16.74 -4.51 -1.98
N ILE A 251 17.40 -3.36 -2.00
CA ILE A 251 17.46 -2.45 -0.85
C ILE A 251 16.11 -1.74 -0.66
N HIS A 252 15.50 -1.25 -1.75
CA HIS A 252 14.15 -0.68 -1.72
C HIS A 252 13.11 -1.68 -1.23
N TYR A 253 13.11 -2.90 -1.78
CA TYR A 253 12.11 -3.90 -1.39
C TYR A 253 12.26 -4.36 0.07
N SER A 254 13.49 -4.43 0.57
CA SER A 254 13.73 -4.76 1.98
C SER A 254 13.23 -3.67 2.91
N LEU A 255 13.47 -2.39 2.58
CA LEU A 255 12.93 -1.25 3.33
C LEU A 255 11.40 -1.19 3.27
N MET A 256 10.82 -1.42 2.08
CA MET A 256 9.38 -1.40 1.87
C MET A 256 8.69 -2.48 2.70
N ASN A 257 9.20 -3.72 2.66
CA ASN A 257 8.63 -4.80 3.45
C ASN A 257 8.82 -4.57 4.96
N LEU A 258 9.95 -4.01 5.38
CA LEU A 258 10.16 -3.66 6.78
C LEU A 258 9.15 -2.60 7.27
N SER A 259 8.84 -1.61 6.43
CA SER A 259 7.81 -0.59 6.72
C SER A 259 6.40 -1.19 6.78
N LEU A 260 6.10 -2.16 5.90
CA LEU A 260 4.86 -2.94 5.95
C LEU A 260 4.77 -3.76 7.25
N LEU A 261 5.85 -4.44 7.65
CA LEU A 261 5.89 -5.22 8.90
C LEU A 261 5.69 -4.32 10.14
N ALA A 262 6.25 -3.12 10.16
CA ALA A 262 5.99 -2.16 11.23
C ALA A 262 4.53 -1.68 11.26
N THR A 263 3.93 -1.44 10.09
CA THR A 263 2.50 -1.11 9.98
C THR A 263 1.63 -2.25 10.54
N LEU A 264 1.97 -3.48 10.21
CA LEU A 264 1.32 -4.67 10.76
C LEU A 264 1.52 -4.79 12.28
N GLY A 265 2.67 -4.36 12.78
CA GLY A 265 2.98 -4.17 14.20
C GLY A 265 1.95 -3.29 14.92
N TYR A 266 1.73 -2.08 14.41
CA TYR A 266 0.73 -1.18 14.96
C TYR A 266 -0.71 -1.70 14.82
N LEU A 267 -1.05 -2.38 13.72
CA LEU A 267 -2.35 -3.05 13.60
C LEU A 267 -2.51 -4.18 14.63
N GLY A 268 -1.43 -4.90 14.94
CA GLY A 268 -1.37 -5.89 16.01
C GLY A 268 -1.66 -5.26 17.38
N ASP A 269 -1.01 -4.14 17.69
CA ASP A 269 -1.24 -3.38 18.94
C ASP A 269 -2.73 -3.00 19.08
N LEU A 270 -3.38 -2.53 18.00
CA LEU A 270 -4.79 -2.15 17.99
C LEU A 270 -5.74 -3.32 18.28
N VAL A 271 -5.38 -4.55 17.93
CA VAL A 271 -6.21 -5.75 18.13
C VAL A 271 -5.71 -6.64 19.26
N GLY A 272 -4.75 -6.17 20.06
CA GLY A 272 -4.18 -6.93 21.17
C GLY A 272 -3.49 -8.23 20.70
N PHE A 273 -2.66 -8.13 19.67
CA PHE A 273 -1.79 -9.21 19.20
C PHE A 273 -0.36 -8.70 19.02
N ASP A 274 0.58 -9.26 19.76
CA ASP A 274 1.99 -8.85 19.75
C ASP A 274 2.69 -9.37 18.49
N VAL A 275 2.67 -8.56 17.44
CA VAL A 275 3.42 -8.75 16.19
C VAL A 275 4.92 -8.53 16.38
N TRP A 276 5.29 -7.55 17.20
CA TRP A 276 6.66 -7.06 17.31
C TRP A 276 7.64 -8.14 17.77
N ASN A 277 7.18 -9.05 18.64
CA ASN A 277 7.98 -10.15 19.19
C ASN A 277 7.75 -11.51 18.50
N GLN A 278 6.97 -11.56 17.41
CA GLN A 278 6.83 -12.79 16.64
C GLN A 278 8.16 -13.19 15.99
N LYS A 279 8.43 -14.49 16.00
CA LYS A 279 9.64 -15.07 15.40
C LYS A 279 9.30 -15.81 14.12
N THR A 280 10.19 -15.71 13.14
CA THR A 280 10.19 -16.57 11.97
C THR A 280 10.67 -17.98 12.34
N SER A 281 10.61 -18.92 11.40
CA SER A 281 11.13 -20.28 11.62
C SER A 281 12.65 -20.30 11.80
N ALA A 282 13.35 -19.23 11.41
CA ALA A 282 14.77 -19.03 11.65
C ALA A 282 15.08 -18.41 13.02
N GLY A 283 14.06 -18.09 13.82
CA GLY A 283 14.18 -17.45 15.13
C GLY A 283 14.38 -15.93 15.09
N ALA A 284 14.27 -15.31 13.90
CA ALA A 284 14.47 -13.88 13.70
C ALA A 284 13.17 -13.08 13.87
N THR A 285 13.31 -11.81 14.21
CA THR A 285 12.25 -10.85 14.48
C THR A 285 12.33 -9.65 13.53
N ILE A 286 11.34 -8.75 13.59
CA ILE A 286 11.41 -7.46 12.89
C ILE A 286 12.63 -6.65 13.35
N ALA A 287 13.01 -6.70 14.63
CA ALA A 287 14.20 -6.03 15.16
C ALA A 287 15.49 -6.51 14.48
N ASP A 288 15.62 -7.82 14.21
CA ASP A 288 16.76 -8.38 13.49
C ASP A 288 16.86 -7.82 12.06
N ALA A 289 15.72 -7.63 11.39
CA ALA A 289 15.68 -7.01 10.06
C ALA A 289 16.04 -5.51 10.08
N VAL A 290 15.64 -4.77 11.12
CA VAL A 290 16.10 -3.39 11.33
C VAL A 290 17.63 -3.38 11.51
N LYS A 291 18.16 -4.23 12.39
CA LYS A 291 19.61 -4.32 12.63
C LYS A 291 20.38 -4.67 11.37
N TYR A 292 19.87 -5.61 10.57
CA TYR A 292 20.46 -5.99 9.29
C TYR A 292 20.53 -4.82 8.30
N LEU A 293 19.45 -4.04 8.15
CA LEU A 293 19.45 -2.89 7.22
C LEU A 293 20.24 -1.69 7.74
N SER A 294 20.44 -1.57 9.05
CA SER A 294 21.19 -0.48 9.67
C SER A 294 22.65 -0.42 9.23
N LYS A 295 23.30 -1.57 9.02
CA LYS A 295 24.71 -1.63 8.56
C LYS A 295 24.89 -1.07 7.15
N TYR A 296 23.87 -1.21 6.30
CA TYR A 296 23.86 -0.58 4.99
C TYR A 296 23.52 0.90 5.14
N ALA A 297 22.40 1.27 5.78
CA ALA A 297 21.95 2.66 5.93
C ALA A 297 22.99 3.63 6.49
N THR A 298 23.86 3.16 7.38
CA THR A 298 24.93 3.96 7.99
C THR A 298 26.22 4.02 7.17
N GLY A 299 26.30 3.31 6.04
CA GLY A 299 27.50 3.17 5.22
C GLY A 299 28.57 2.25 5.83
N ALA A 300 28.27 1.52 6.91
CA ALA A 300 29.21 0.56 7.50
C ALA A 300 29.49 -0.62 6.56
N GLU A 301 28.51 -0.99 5.73
CA GLU A 301 28.66 -1.93 4.63
C GLU A 301 28.07 -1.35 3.33
N SER A 302 28.63 -1.77 2.20
CA SER A 302 28.08 -1.48 0.87
C SER A 302 27.02 -2.52 0.48
N TRP A 303 25.94 -2.07 -0.16
CA TRP A 303 24.94 -3.00 -0.69
C TRP A 303 25.52 -3.81 -1.87
N PRO A 304 25.39 -5.15 -1.92
CA PRO A 304 26.07 -5.96 -2.94
C PRO A 304 25.66 -5.68 -4.39
N LYS A 305 24.45 -5.16 -4.60
CA LYS A 305 23.84 -4.98 -5.95
C LYS A 305 23.59 -3.52 -6.33
N SER A 306 24.02 -2.57 -5.50
CA SER A 306 23.86 -1.13 -5.75
C SER A 306 24.85 -0.34 -4.90
N THR A 307 25.28 0.80 -5.40
CA THR A 307 26.03 1.79 -4.62
C THR A 307 25.11 2.71 -3.82
N ASP A 308 23.80 2.61 -4.01
CA ASP A 308 22.82 3.47 -3.34
C ASP A 308 22.65 3.12 -1.87
N GLN A 309 22.63 4.16 -1.05
CA GLN A 309 22.29 4.05 0.36
C GLN A 309 20.78 4.08 0.57
N PRO A 310 20.24 3.28 1.51
CA PRO A 310 18.81 3.26 1.80
C PRO A 310 18.35 4.62 2.36
N LYS A 311 17.48 5.31 1.62
CA LYS A 311 16.85 6.56 2.05
C LYS A 311 15.62 6.28 2.92
N GLY A 312 15.33 7.16 3.87
CA GLY A 312 14.10 7.08 4.69
C GLY A 312 14.15 6.09 5.85
N PHE A 313 15.30 5.50 6.14
CA PHE A 313 15.43 4.45 7.17
C PHE A 313 15.40 4.97 8.62
N THR A 314 15.64 6.26 8.84
CA THR A 314 15.65 6.88 10.19
C THR A 314 14.34 6.69 10.94
N HIS A 315 13.20 6.71 10.24
CA HIS A 315 11.91 6.47 10.87
C HIS A 315 11.78 5.03 11.42
N MET A 316 12.26 4.05 10.66
CA MET A 316 12.26 2.66 11.13
C MET A 316 13.15 2.45 12.36
N LEU A 317 14.27 3.17 12.44
CA LEU A 317 15.13 3.17 13.62
C LEU A 317 14.42 3.77 14.84
N GLN A 318 13.64 4.84 14.66
CA GLN A 318 12.84 5.43 15.73
C GLN A 318 11.76 4.45 16.23
N ILE A 319 11.03 3.80 15.32
CA ILE A 319 10.05 2.77 15.66
C ILE A 319 10.73 1.64 16.44
N ALA A 320 11.90 1.19 15.99
CA ALA A 320 12.63 0.12 16.66
C ALA A 320 13.07 0.52 18.07
N ALA A 321 13.58 1.74 18.26
CA ALA A 321 13.94 2.26 19.57
C ALA A 321 12.70 2.37 20.50
N GLU A 322 11.55 2.78 19.98
CA GLU A 322 10.28 2.83 20.73
C GLU A 322 9.82 1.42 21.16
N LYS A 323 9.84 0.45 20.24
CA LYS A 323 9.24 -0.88 20.44
C LYS A 323 10.16 -1.86 21.15
N TYR A 324 11.47 -1.75 20.96
CA TYR A 324 12.46 -2.71 21.47
C TYR A 324 13.42 -2.09 22.50
N GLY A 325 13.38 -0.78 22.71
CA GLY A 325 14.39 -0.05 23.46
C GLY A 325 15.70 0.09 22.68
N ASP A 326 16.65 0.83 23.25
CA ASP A 326 17.99 1.03 22.65
C ASP A 326 19.10 0.99 23.71
N PRO A 327 19.24 -0.12 24.46
CA PRO A 327 20.17 -0.18 25.60
C PRO A 327 21.64 0.00 25.20
N ASP A 328 21.99 -0.43 23.99
CA ASP A 328 23.36 -0.36 23.45
C ASP A 328 23.56 0.83 22.50
N GLY A 329 22.60 1.75 22.40
CA GLY A 329 22.65 2.93 21.54
C GLY A 329 22.64 2.63 20.03
N THR A 330 22.38 1.38 19.61
CA THR A 330 22.45 0.92 18.22
C THR A 330 21.57 1.76 17.29
N TYR A 331 20.33 2.04 17.69
CA TYR A 331 19.39 2.75 16.83
C TYR A 331 19.66 4.25 16.81
N LEU A 332 19.93 4.86 17.97
CA LEU A 332 20.22 6.29 18.09
C LEU A 332 21.54 6.65 17.39
N GLU A 333 22.60 5.84 17.54
CA GLU A 333 23.85 6.05 16.81
C GLU A 333 23.66 5.96 15.29
N ALA A 334 22.85 4.99 14.83
CA ALA A 334 22.54 4.86 13.41
C ALA A 334 21.76 6.10 12.90
N ILE A 335 20.78 6.60 13.67
CA ILE A 335 20.07 7.85 13.34
C ILE A 335 21.04 9.02 13.25
N GLN A 336 21.97 9.17 14.20
CA GLN A 336 22.97 10.24 14.19
C GLN A 336 23.91 10.15 12.99
N LYS A 337 24.38 8.95 12.63
CA LYS A 337 25.23 8.72 11.45
C LYS A 337 24.50 9.04 10.14
N ILE A 338 23.23 8.64 10.02
CA ILE A 338 22.40 8.98 8.85
C ILE A 338 22.10 10.50 8.84
N GLY A 339 21.92 11.10 10.02
CA GLY A 339 21.63 12.52 10.27
C GLY A 339 22.77 13.50 10.01
N GLN A 340 23.86 13.08 9.37
CA GLN A 340 24.92 13.97 8.83
C GLN A 340 24.89 14.13 7.30
N LEU A 341 23.92 13.52 6.59
CA LEU A 341 23.70 13.78 5.17
C LEU A 341 22.48 14.70 5.02
N PRO A 342 22.55 15.78 4.22
CA PRO A 342 21.64 16.92 4.35
C PRO A 342 20.18 16.53 4.06
N TRP A 343 19.35 16.62 5.10
CA TRP A 343 17.89 16.52 5.02
C TRP A 343 17.28 17.93 4.91
N ALA A 344 17.28 18.47 3.71
CA ALA A 344 16.33 19.49 3.29
C ALA A 344 15.99 19.17 1.84
N ASP A 345 14.84 18.54 1.62
CA ASP A 345 14.02 18.65 0.40
C ASP A 345 12.97 17.53 0.38
N ASP A 346 11.76 17.88 0.81
CA ASP A 346 10.43 17.53 0.29
C ASP A 346 10.01 16.06 0.05
N ASN A 347 10.89 15.07 0.15
CA ASN A 347 10.58 13.66 -0.16
C ASN A 347 10.23 12.81 1.06
N VAL A 348 10.38 13.36 2.27
CA VAL A 348 9.78 12.78 3.48
C VAL A 348 8.27 12.71 3.28
N ALA A 349 7.62 13.72 2.67
CA ALA A 349 6.20 13.65 2.35
C ALA A 349 5.82 12.49 1.39
N ASN A 350 6.76 11.98 0.56
CA ASN A 350 6.48 10.92 -0.42
C ASN A 350 6.70 9.50 0.10
N LEU A 351 7.61 9.29 1.06
CA LEU A 351 7.63 8.03 1.84
C LEU A 351 6.44 7.97 2.82
N TYR A 352 5.96 9.12 3.27
CA TYR A 352 4.82 9.26 4.18
C TYR A 352 3.47 9.22 3.47
N ALA A 353 3.43 9.40 2.13
CA ALA A 353 2.24 9.18 1.32
C ALA A 353 1.86 7.69 1.22
N ASP A 354 2.80 6.78 1.47
CA ASP A 354 2.57 5.34 1.39
C ASP A 354 2.49 4.60 2.74
N PHE A 355 2.79 5.22 3.91
CA PHE A 355 2.97 4.42 5.15
C PHE A 355 2.49 4.93 6.52
N SER A 356 2.16 6.20 6.79
CA SER A 356 1.73 6.55 8.17
C SER A 356 1.18 7.96 8.34
N TYR A 357 -0.15 8.05 8.53
CA TYR A 357 -0.73 8.97 9.52
C TYR A 357 -1.44 8.12 10.57
N GLY A 358 -0.62 7.40 11.36
CA GLY A 358 -1.04 6.90 12.67
C GLY A 358 -0.85 8.02 13.69
N PHE A 359 -1.87 8.24 14.49
CA PHE A 359 -1.95 9.21 15.57
C PHE A 359 -0.68 9.25 16.42
N ASN A 360 -0.05 10.42 16.53
CA ASN A 360 0.63 10.80 17.76
C ASN A 360 -0.01 12.08 18.28
N GLY A 361 -1.12 11.89 18.99
CA GLY A 361 -1.66 12.91 19.87
C GLY A 361 -0.75 13.03 21.08
N THR A 362 0.32 13.80 20.97
CA THR A 362 0.90 14.50 22.12
C THR A 362 1.29 15.91 21.70
N LYS A 363 0.55 16.88 22.25
CA LYS A 363 0.87 18.30 22.23
C LYS A 363 2.31 18.51 22.67
N LYS A 364 3.05 19.37 21.96
CA LYS A 364 3.80 20.44 22.61
C LYS A 364 3.62 21.72 21.80
N CYS A 365 3.15 22.75 22.52
CA CYS A 365 3.24 24.14 22.14
C CYS A 365 4.69 24.54 21.83
#